data_AF-A0A0R3S4Q1-F1
#
_entry.id   AF-A0A0R3S4Q1-F1
#
_cell.length_a   1.000
_cell.length_b   1.000
_cell.length_c   1.000
_cell.angle_alpha   90.00
_cell.angle_beta   90.00
_cell.angle_gamma   90.00
#
_symmetry.space_group_name_H-M   'P 1'
#
loop_
_entity.id
_entity.type
_entity.pdbx_description
1 polymer ?
#
loop_
_entity_poly.entity_id
_entity_poly.type
_entity_poly.pdbx_seq_one_letter_code
_entity_poly.pdbx_strand_id
1 'polypeptide(L)'
;MRLLAVSSQRGVKCLDDELVERHCMEAVRLLVLLWIVHCFEKTEAGQWQHCPTFYADLFGNSNPRQIIQNLYRSQLNTIEMTLLTDTLRIRLELLDCSYGDLDADKPELLRSLIPRDMTKEITSRPILTFLKFNRYNFLYPLYHSLK
;
A
#
# COMPACT_ATOMS: atom_id res chain seq x y z
N MET A 1 12.39 -8.56 -28.22
CA MET A 1 12.53 -7.30 -28.97
C MET A 1 13.13 -6.28 -28.01
N ARG A 2 14.41 -5.90 -28.21
CA ARG A 2 15.15 -4.97 -27.35
C ARG A 2 14.79 -3.53 -27.74
N LEU A 3 14.30 -2.75 -26.80
CA LEU A 3 14.18 -1.29 -26.98
C LEU A 3 15.45 -0.63 -26.45
N LEU A 4 16.23 -0.06 -27.37
CA LEU A 4 17.36 0.82 -27.07
C LEU A 4 16.81 2.19 -26.70
N ALA A 5 16.94 2.58 -25.42
CA ALA A 5 16.65 3.93 -24.99
C ALA A 5 17.86 4.83 -25.30
N VAL A 6 17.60 5.88 -26.10
CA VAL A 6 18.56 6.93 -26.46
C VAL A 6 18.90 7.74 -25.22
N SER A 7 20.18 7.74 -24.85
CA SER A 7 20.73 8.51 -23.73
C SER A 7 21.03 9.95 -24.16
N SER A 8 20.27 10.91 -23.65
CA SER A 8 20.73 12.30 -23.62
C SER A 8 20.07 13.10 -22.51
N GLN A 9 20.62 13.00 -21.29
CA GLN A 9 20.58 14.08 -20.30
C GLN A 9 21.94 14.13 -19.59
N ARG A 10 22.70 15.19 -19.88
CA ARG A 10 23.92 15.58 -19.15
C ARG A 10 23.50 16.12 -17.78
N GLY A 11 24.09 15.62 -16.69
CA GLY A 11 24.23 16.41 -15.44
C GLY A 11 23.79 15.75 -14.13
N VAL A 12 23.26 14.53 -14.12
CA VAL A 12 22.97 13.81 -12.87
C VAL A 12 23.83 12.56 -12.87
N LYS A 13 24.72 12.38 -11.88
CA LYS A 13 25.24 11.04 -11.59
C LYS A 13 24.00 10.19 -11.38
N CYS A 14 23.70 9.29 -12.31
CA CYS A 14 22.65 8.30 -12.17
C CYS A 14 22.89 7.65 -10.81
N LEU A 15 22.09 8.02 -9.80
CA LEU A 15 22.08 7.27 -8.57
C LEU A 15 21.70 5.87 -8.99
N ASP A 16 22.38 4.88 -8.43
CA ASP A 16 22.02 3.50 -8.66
C ASP A 16 20.53 3.34 -8.30
N ASP A 17 19.69 3.08 -9.30
CA ASP A 17 18.23 3.08 -9.14
C ASP A 17 17.84 2.09 -8.02
N GLU A 18 18.60 1.00 -7.86
CA GLU A 18 18.43 0.03 -6.79
C GLU A 18 18.72 0.62 -5.39
N LEU A 19 19.76 1.46 -5.27
CA LEU A 19 20.10 2.13 -4.02
C LEU A 19 19.02 3.14 -3.63
N VAL A 20 18.52 3.91 -4.59
CA VAL A 20 17.45 4.89 -4.36
C VAL A 20 16.18 4.17 -3.96
N GLU A 21 15.78 3.13 -4.70
CA GLU A 21 14.62 2.30 -4.38
C GLU A 21 14.73 1.76 -2.94
N ARG A 22 15.89 1.19 -2.58
CA ARG A 22 16.13 0.67 -1.23
C ARG A 22 15.97 1.75 -0.16
N HIS A 23 16.54 2.93 -0.36
CA HIS A 23 16.39 4.04 0.60
C HIS A 23 14.94 4.51 0.70
N CYS A 24 14.21 4.60 -0.42
CA CYS A 24 12.79 4.94 -0.42
C CYS A 24 11.98 3.90 0.36
N MET A 25 12.24 2.60 0.15
CA MET A 25 11.57 1.52 0.87
C MET A 25 11.83 1.59 2.38
N GLU A 26 13.07 1.84 2.80
CA GLU A 26 13.40 1.99 4.23
C GLU A 26 12.78 3.26 4.84
N ALA A 27 12.73 4.37 4.09
CA ALA A 27 12.07 5.59 4.56
C ALA A 27 10.56 5.38 4.73
N VAL A 28 9.90 4.72 3.77
CA VAL A 28 8.48 4.36 3.87
C VAL A 28 8.24 3.45 5.08
N ARG A 29 9.08 2.43 5.27
CA ARG A 29 9.00 1.56 6.45
C ARG A 29 9.09 2.37 7.74
N LEU A 30 10.10 3.23 7.88
CA LEU A 30 10.27 4.06 9.07
C LEU A 30 9.03 4.93 9.33
N LEU A 31 8.45 5.54 8.31
CA LEU A 31 7.22 6.33 8.44
C LEU A 31 6.06 5.47 8.99
N VAL A 32 5.90 4.24 8.51
CA VAL A 32 4.87 3.31 9.01
C VAL A 32 5.13 2.93 10.46
N LEU A 33 6.39 2.68 10.85
CA LEU A 33 6.75 2.37 12.24
C LEU A 33 6.38 3.52 13.19
N LEU A 34 6.74 4.75 12.81
CA LEU A 34 6.40 5.95 13.57
C LEU A 34 4.89 6.16 13.66
N TRP A 35 4.17 5.89 12.57
CA TRP A 35 2.72 5.97 12.53
C TRP A 35 2.07 4.96 13.49
N ILE A 36 2.53 3.70 13.52
CA ILE A 36 2.04 2.68 14.46
C ILE A 36 2.19 3.14 15.90
N VAL A 37 3.38 3.62 16.29
CA VAL A 37 3.65 4.07 17.65
C VAL A 37 2.75 5.24 18.02
N HIS A 38 2.64 6.24 17.14
CA HIS A 38 1.76 7.39 17.33
C HIS A 38 0.30 7.00 17.49
N CYS A 39 -0.20 6.10 16.64
CA CYS A 39 -1.57 5.60 16.73
C CYS A 39 -1.80 4.81 18.02
N PHE A 40 -0.83 4.01 18.46
CA PHE A 40 -0.91 3.27 19.72
C PHE A 40 -0.97 4.21 20.92
N GLU A 41 -0.06 5.18 21.01
CA GLU A 41 -0.04 6.18 22.09
C GLU A 41 -1.35 6.96 22.16
N LYS A 42 -1.90 7.37 21.02
CA LYS A 42 -3.22 8.03 20.97
C LYS A 42 -4.36 7.12 21.43
N THR A 43 -4.26 5.82 21.15
CA THR A 43 -5.26 4.82 21.53
C THR A 43 -5.25 4.64 23.04
N GLU A 44 -4.07 4.39 23.61
CA GLU A 44 -3.89 4.21 25.06
C GLU A 44 -4.24 5.48 25.85
N ALA A 45 -3.90 6.66 25.32
CA ALA A 45 -4.21 7.94 25.95
C ALA A 45 -5.68 8.37 25.78
N GLY A 46 -6.50 7.64 25.01
CA GLY A 46 -7.88 8.02 24.71
C GLY A 46 -7.99 9.35 23.93
N GLN A 47 -6.92 9.76 23.25
CA GLN A 47 -6.81 11.08 22.59
C GLN A 47 -7.38 11.09 21.17
N TRP A 48 -7.97 9.98 20.72
CA TRP A 48 -8.67 9.95 19.46
C TRP A 48 -9.97 10.74 19.57
N GLN A 49 -10.09 11.82 18.80
CA GLN A 49 -11.39 12.48 18.59
C GLN A 49 -12.38 11.49 17.95
N HIS A 50 -11.90 10.72 16.96
CA HIS A 50 -12.57 9.55 16.39
C HIS A 50 -11.53 8.46 16.18
N CYS A 51 -11.56 7.40 17.00
CA CYS A 51 -10.66 6.26 16.82
C CYS A 51 -11.23 5.37 15.72
N PRO A 52 -10.54 5.16 14.59
CA PRO A 52 -11.00 4.20 13.59
C PRO A 52 -11.07 2.81 14.23
N THR A 53 -12.17 2.08 14.00
CA THR A 53 -12.38 0.71 14.53
C THR A 53 -11.19 -0.20 14.24
N PHE A 54 -10.55 -0.01 13.09
CA PHE A 54 -9.32 -0.68 12.71
C PHE A 54 -8.21 -0.60 13.78
N TYR A 55 -7.91 0.58 14.34
CA TYR A 55 -6.83 0.74 15.33
C TYR A 55 -7.22 0.18 16.70
N ALA A 56 -8.49 0.30 17.08
CA ALA A 56 -9.00 -0.32 18.30
C ALA A 56 -8.86 -1.85 18.24
N ASP A 57 -9.27 -2.46 17.12
CA ASP A 57 -9.15 -3.91 16.91
C ASP A 57 -7.68 -4.34 16.80
N LEU A 58 -6.86 -3.57 16.08
CA LEU A 58 -5.44 -3.88 15.89
C LEU A 58 -4.69 -3.91 17.23
N PHE A 59 -4.84 -2.86 18.04
CA PHE A 59 -4.12 -2.74 19.30
C PHE A 59 -4.74 -3.56 20.44
N GLY A 60 -6.02 -3.91 20.36
CA GLY A 60 -6.63 -4.90 21.25
C GLY A 60 -6.05 -6.32 21.07
N ASN A 61 -5.54 -6.64 19.88
CA ASN A 61 -5.02 -7.96 19.53
C ASN A 61 -3.49 -8.04 19.45
N SER A 62 -2.79 -6.92 19.31
CA SER A 62 -1.34 -6.91 19.08
C SER A 62 -0.70 -5.62 19.58
N ASN A 63 0.47 -5.74 20.23
CA ASN A 63 1.24 -4.56 20.60
C ASN A 63 2.10 -4.05 19.42
N PRO A 64 2.59 -2.78 19.45
CA PRO A 64 3.39 -2.22 18.38
C PRO A 64 4.60 -3.08 17.99
N ARG A 65 5.30 -3.67 18.98
CA ARG A 65 6.49 -4.50 18.70
C ARG A 65 6.15 -5.72 17.84
N GLN A 66 5.02 -6.38 18.11
CA GLN A 66 4.56 -7.53 17.31
C GLN A 66 4.19 -7.12 15.88
N ILE A 67 3.49 -5.99 15.72
CA ILE A 67 3.10 -5.47 14.40
C ILE A 67 4.35 -5.11 13.58
N ILE A 68 5.31 -4.43 14.21
CA ILE A 68 6.57 -4.03 13.60
C ILE A 68 7.37 -5.24 13.12
N GLN A 69 7.42 -6.33 13.88
CA GLN A 69 8.10 -7.56 13.46
C GLN A 69 7.45 -8.18 12.22
N ASN A 70 6.14 -8.06 12.06
CA ASN A 70 5.44 -8.56 10.87
C ASN A 70 5.71 -7.72 9.62
N LEU A 71 5.91 -6.40 9.76
CA LEU A 71 6.24 -5.49 8.64
C LEU A 71 7.56 -5.82 7.93
N TYR A 72 8.51 -6.46 8.62
CA TYR A 72 9.77 -6.91 8.00
C TYR A 72 9.62 -8.20 7.19
N ARG A 73 8.44 -8.82 7.18
CA ARG A 73 8.16 -9.97 6.32
C ARG A 73 8.03 -9.51 4.87
N SER A 74 8.33 -10.42 3.94
CA SER A 74 8.36 -10.12 2.51
C SER A 74 6.97 -9.86 1.89
N GLN A 75 5.88 -10.10 2.62
CA GLN A 75 4.52 -10.04 2.09
C GLN A 75 3.65 -9.15 2.95
N LEU A 76 3.11 -8.10 2.34
CA LEU A 76 2.13 -7.22 2.98
C LEU A 76 0.75 -7.90 2.97
N ASN A 77 0.17 -8.11 4.14
CA ASN A 77 -1.21 -8.51 4.33
C ASN A 77 -2.13 -7.28 4.41
N THR A 78 -3.44 -7.48 4.57
CA THR A 78 -4.42 -6.40 4.63
C THR A 78 -4.16 -5.39 5.76
N ILE A 79 -3.65 -5.84 6.91
CA ILE A 79 -3.32 -4.96 8.05
C ILE A 79 -2.14 -4.07 7.66
N GLU A 80 -1.08 -4.66 7.14
CA GLU A 80 0.14 -3.93 6.75
C GLU A 80 -0.12 -2.97 5.58
N MET A 81 -0.95 -3.38 4.61
CA MET A 81 -1.42 -2.49 3.55
C MET A 81 -2.25 -1.33 4.10
N THR A 82 -3.12 -1.58 5.09
CA THR A 82 -3.92 -0.51 5.72
C THR A 82 -3.04 0.49 6.47
N LEU A 83 -2.06 0.00 7.22
CA LEU A 83 -1.09 0.85 7.91
C LEU A 83 -0.28 1.71 6.92
N LEU A 84 0.14 1.11 5.80
CA LEU A 84 0.85 1.81 4.73
C LEU A 84 -0.01 2.91 4.09
N THR A 85 -1.26 2.61 3.74
CA THR A 85 -2.14 3.57 3.06
C THR A 85 -2.57 4.71 3.98
N ASP A 86 -2.78 4.44 5.27
CA ASP A 86 -3.04 5.48 6.26
C ASP A 86 -1.83 6.38 6.47
N THR A 87 -0.63 5.79 6.57
CA THR A 87 0.63 6.55 6.72
C THR A 87 0.86 7.48 5.54
N LEU A 88 0.68 6.98 4.32
CA LEU A 88 0.92 7.75 3.08
C LEU A 88 -0.28 8.62 2.68
N ARG A 89 -1.40 8.54 3.41
CA ARG A 89 -2.67 9.22 3.10
C ARG A 89 -3.15 8.96 1.68
N ILE A 90 -3.08 7.71 1.26
CA ILE A 90 -3.58 7.24 -0.04
C ILE A 90 -4.68 6.19 0.17
N ARG A 91 -5.30 5.76 -0.92
CA ARG A 91 -6.11 4.55 -1.00
C ARG A 91 -5.52 3.62 -2.05
N LEU A 92 -5.58 2.33 -1.79
CA LEU A 92 -5.25 1.30 -2.78
C LEU A 92 -6.53 0.69 -3.31
N GLU A 93 -6.63 0.63 -4.62
CA GLU A 93 -7.60 -0.17 -5.34
C GLU A 93 -6.88 -1.39 -5.92
N LEU A 94 -7.31 -2.58 -5.53
CA LEU A 94 -6.76 -3.83 -6.05
C LEU A 94 -7.82 -4.50 -6.93
N LEU A 95 -7.47 -4.72 -8.20
CA LEU A 95 -8.25 -5.51 -9.14
C LEU A 95 -7.63 -6.90 -9.19
N ASP A 96 -8.35 -7.90 -8.65
CA ASP A 96 -7.85 -9.27 -8.57
C ASP A 96 -8.06 -10.01 -9.89
N CYS A 97 -6.95 -10.30 -10.57
CA CYS A 97 -6.90 -11.06 -11.80
C CYS A 97 -6.42 -12.50 -11.58
N SER A 98 -6.24 -12.93 -10.33
CA SER A 98 -5.75 -14.28 -10.00
C SER A 98 -6.79 -15.40 -10.21
N TYR A 99 -7.97 -15.07 -10.76
CA TYR A 99 -9.02 -16.02 -11.08
C TYR A 99 -8.60 -16.97 -12.23
N GLY A 100 -8.72 -18.26 -11.96
CA GLY A 100 -8.51 -19.36 -12.89
C GLY A 100 -9.74 -20.24 -13.05
N ASP A 101 -10.94 -19.66 -13.08
CA ASP A 101 -12.17 -20.44 -13.32
C ASP A 101 -12.68 -20.18 -14.73
N LEU A 102 -12.58 -21.22 -15.56
CA LEU A 102 -12.93 -21.23 -16.98
C LEU A 102 -14.46 -21.32 -17.22
N ASP A 103 -15.27 -21.41 -16.15
CA ASP A 103 -16.71 -21.69 -16.22
C ASP A 103 -17.62 -20.56 -15.68
N ALA A 104 -17.08 -19.38 -15.36
CA ALA A 104 -17.91 -18.23 -14.99
C ALA A 104 -18.32 -17.44 -16.25
N ASP A 105 -19.62 -17.46 -16.59
CA ASP A 105 -20.23 -16.72 -17.71
C ASP A 105 -19.96 -15.19 -17.70
N LYS A 106 -19.37 -14.65 -16.61
CA LYS A 106 -18.74 -13.34 -16.54
C LYS A 106 -17.51 -13.37 -15.64
N PRO A 107 -16.32 -12.98 -16.11
CA PRO A 107 -15.20 -12.68 -15.23
C PRO A 107 -15.49 -11.35 -14.51
N GLU A 108 -16.17 -11.40 -13.37
CA GLU A 108 -16.25 -10.23 -12.50
C GLU A 108 -14.88 -10.05 -11.82
N LEU A 109 -14.13 -9.04 -12.27
CA LEU A 109 -12.90 -8.62 -11.61
C LEU A 109 -13.21 -8.26 -10.16
N LEU A 110 -12.68 -9.06 -9.22
CA LEU A 110 -12.88 -8.80 -7.80
C LEU A 110 -12.11 -7.55 -7.40
N ARG A 111 -12.85 -6.48 -7.11
CA ARG A 111 -12.32 -5.18 -6.71
C ARG A 111 -12.30 -5.08 -5.19
N SER A 112 -11.16 -4.71 -4.64
CA SER A 112 -11.02 -4.41 -3.22
C SER A 112 -10.39 -3.04 -3.00
N LEU A 113 -10.84 -2.33 -1.96
CA LEU A 113 -10.33 -1.03 -1.56
C LEU A 113 -9.69 -1.12 -0.18
N ILE A 114 -8.53 -0.46 -0.03
CA ILE A 114 -7.77 -0.42 1.22
C ILE A 114 -7.42 1.05 1.55
N PRO A 115 -7.77 1.55 2.75
CA PRO A 115 -8.63 0.91 3.74
C PRO A 115 -10.07 0.71 3.22
N ARG A 116 -10.82 -0.20 3.86
CA ARG A 116 -12.24 -0.45 3.54
C ARG A 116 -13.18 0.64 4.07
N ASP A 117 -12.68 1.51 4.94
CA ASP A 117 -13.41 2.64 5.49
C ASP A 117 -13.80 3.62 4.35
N MET A 118 -15.05 4.07 4.37
CA MET A 118 -15.63 4.95 3.35
C MET A 118 -16.03 6.33 3.90
N THR A 119 -15.49 6.72 5.05
CA THR A 119 -15.66 8.06 5.61
C THR A 119 -15.18 9.14 4.64
N LYS A 120 -15.72 10.35 4.79
CA LYS A 120 -15.42 11.49 3.90
C LYS A 120 -13.93 11.83 3.87
N GLU A 121 -13.24 11.69 5.00
CA GLU A 121 -11.80 11.89 5.08
C GLU A 121 -11.06 10.89 4.18
N ILE A 122 -11.37 9.59 4.32
CA ILE A 122 -10.72 8.53 3.55
C ILE A 122 -11.02 8.66 2.05
N THR A 123 -12.27 8.93 1.69
CA THR A 123 -12.69 9.05 0.28
C THR A 123 -12.13 10.27 -0.44
N SER A 124 -11.59 11.26 0.30
CA SER A 124 -10.87 12.40 -0.27
C SER A 124 -9.41 12.10 -0.66
N ARG A 125 -8.85 10.98 -0.19
CA ARG A 125 -7.45 10.59 -0.46
C ARG A 125 -7.27 10.11 -1.91
N PRO A 126 -6.11 10.38 -2.53
CA PRO A 126 -5.79 9.88 -3.87
C PRO A 126 -5.81 8.34 -3.92
N ILE A 127 -6.26 7.78 -5.05
CA ILE A 127 -6.32 6.33 -5.27
C ILE A 127 -5.14 5.93 -6.15
N LEU A 128 -4.42 4.89 -5.73
CA LEU A 128 -3.53 4.13 -6.61
C LEU A 128 -4.16 2.78 -6.91
N THR A 129 -4.33 2.48 -8.19
CA THR A 129 -4.88 1.21 -8.65
C THR A 129 -3.75 0.24 -8.97
N PHE A 130 -3.89 -1.02 -8.56
CA PHE A 130 -2.97 -2.10 -8.90
C PHE A 130 -3.76 -3.31 -9.40
N LEU A 131 -3.21 -3.98 -10.41
CA LEU A 131 -3.67 -5.29 -10.85
C LEU A 131 -2.95 -6.34 -10.02
N LYS A 132 -3.69 -7.14 -9.26
CA LYS A 132 -3.13 -8.27 -8.51
C LYS A 132 -3.16 -9.49 -9.42
N PHE A 133 -2.00 -9.88 -9.94
CA PHE A 133 -1.88 -11.02 -10.85
C PHE A 133 -1.85 -12.35 -10.07
N ASN A 134 -1.18 -12.36 -8.93
CA ASN A 134 -1.17 -13.48 -7.99
C ASN A 134 -0.93 -12.94 -6.57
N ARG A 135 -0.63 -13.82 -5.60
CA ARG A 135 -0.39 -13.41 -4.21
C ARG A 135 0.79 -12.44 -4.03
N TYR A 136 1.76 -12.43 -4.94
CA TYR A 136 3.04 -11.75 -4.78
C TYR A 136 3.28 -10.63 -5.81
N ASN A 137 2.60 -10.70 -6.94
CA ASN A 137 2.86 -9.83 -8.08
C ASN A 137 1.71 -8.85 -8.28
N PHE A 138 2.05 -7.56 -8.12
CA PHE A 138 1.16 -6.43 -8.37
C PHE A 138 1.71 -5.64 -9.56
N LEU A 139 0.84 -5.32 -10.52
CA LEU A 139 1.19 -4.50 -11.67
C LEU A 139 0.54 -3.13 -11.50
N TYR A 140 1.32 -2.07 -11.75
CA TYR A 140 0.81 -0.72 -11.78
C TYR A 140 0.30 -0.41 -13.21
N PRO A 141 -1.00 -0.22 -13.42
CA PRO A 141 -1.56 0.05 -14.74
C PRO A 141 -1.22 1.49 -15.16
N LEU A 142 -0.59 1.63 -16.33
CA LEU A 142 -0.36 2.92 -16.95
C LEU A 142 -1.49 3.21 -17.93
N TYR A 143 -2.31 4.21 -17.62
CA TYR A 143 -3.32 4.69 -18.56
C TYR A 143 -2.64 5.62 -19.57
N HIS A 144 -2.47 5.13 -20.79
CA HIS A 144 -2.13 5.98 -21.91
C HIS A 144 -3.42 6.44 -22.58
N SER A 145 -3.75 7.73 -22.49
CA SER A 145 -4.80 8.29 -23.35
C SER A 145 -4.28 8.26 -24.79
N LEU A 146 -4.83 7.38 -25.62
CA LEU A 146 -4.66 7.50 -27.07
C LEU A 146 -5.37 8.79 -27.48
N LYS A 147 -4.59 9.85 -27.72
CA LYS A 147 -5.05 11.06 -28.40
C LYS A 147 -5.08 10.81 -29.89
#